data_AF-A0A931QID9-F1
#
_entry.id   AF-A0A931QID9-F1
#
_cell.length_a   1.000
_cell.length_b   1.000
_cell.length_c   1.000
_cell.angle_alpha   90.00
_cell.angle_beta   90.00
_cell.angle_gamma   90.00
#
_symmetry.space_group_name_H-M   'P 1'
#
loop_
_entity.id
_entity.type
_entity.pdbx_description
1 polymer ?
#
loop_
_entity_poly.entity_id
_entity_poly.type
_entity_poly.pdbx_seq_one_letter_code
_entity_poly.pdbx_strand_id
1 'polypeptide(L)'
;MGEKKKPVNIWYWALDRRMDLVGVEPPVQPAFARGPALVAGWGSGNAASVPLRPSAIVEDLNAEGFGTLTAQPRADQNVNGSGFYAAGRWRVVFTRDLRSRGALDAPLEPGRAIPVAFAVWNGSAEDRDGQKAVSTWYRLVLAR
;
A
#
# COMPACT_ATOMS: atom_id res chain seq x y z
N MET A 1 0.19 7.67 -12.16
CA MET A 1 -0.08 7.69 -10.71
C MET A 1 -0.49 9.11 -10.33
N GLY A 2 -1.68 9.55 -10.75
CA GLY A 2 -2.09 10.95 -10.63
C GLY A 2 -1.27 11.92 -11.50
N GLU A 3 -1.55 13.19 -11.32
CA GLU A 3 -0.80 14.32 -11.86
C GLU A 3 -0.83 15.48 -10.85
N LYS A 4 -0.03 16.52 -11.09
CA LYS A 4 0.08 17.67 -10.18
C LYS A 4 -1.32 18.25 -9.86
N LYS A 5 -1.64 18.43 -8.57
CA LYS A 5 -2.95 18.88 -8.05
C LYS A 5 -4.13 17.94 -8.34
N LYS A 6 -3.90 16.74 -8.88
CA LYS A 6 -4.91 15.69 -9.04
C LYS A 6 -4.34 14.37 -8.48
N PRO A 7 -4.25 14.26 -7.15
CA PRO A 7 -3.67 13.09 -6.53
C PRO A 7 -4.52 11.84 -6.79
N VAL A 8 -3.86 10.69 -6.77
CA VAL A 8 -4.51 9.39 -6.60
C VAL A 8 -4.27 8.89 -5.18
N ASN A 9 -5.28 8.21 -4.64
CA ASN A 9 -5.16 7.42 -3.42
C ASN A 9 -4.86 5.97 -3.81
N ILE A 10 -3.87 5.34 -3.15
CA ILE A 10 -3.34 4.03 -3.50
C ILE A 10 -3.32 3.17 -2.23
N TRP A 11 -3.95 2.01 -2.30
CA TRP A 11 -3.86 1.00 -1.25
C TRP A 11 -2.84 -0.05 -1.66
N TYR A 12 -1.77 -0.17 -0.88
CA TYR A 12 -0.61 -0.98 -1.25
C TYR A 12 -0.41 -2.14 -0.27
N TRP A 13 -0.54 -3.37 -0.78
CA TRP A 13 -0.29 -4.60 -0.03
C TRP A 13 1.00 -5.26 -0.51
N ALA A 14 1.80 -5.78 0.42
CA ALA A 14 2.96 -6.62 0.09
C ALA A 14 3.18 -7.72 1.14
N LEU A 15 3.69 -8.87 0.68
CA LEU A 15 3.86 -10.07 1.50
C LEU A 15 4.89 -9.88 2.62
N ASP A 16 6.00 -9.22 2.31
CA ASP A 16 7.09 -8.94 3.25
C ASP A 16 6.62 -8.11 4.44
N ARG A 17 5.53 -7.34 4.28
CA ARG A 17 4.89 -6.57 5.36
C ARG A 17 4.17 -7.46 6.39
N ARG A 18 3.98 -8.76 6.13
CA ARG A 18 3.42 -9.75 7.08
C ARG A 18 4.49 -10.39 7.96
N MET A 19 5.76 -10.38 7.56
CA MET A 19 6.81 -11.18 8.22
C MET A 19 7.12 -10.72 9.65
N ASP A 20 6.72 -9.50 10.03
CA ASP A 20 6.89 -8.97 11.39
C ASP A 20 5.97 -9.62 12.45
N LEU A 21 4.92 -10.36 12.03
CA LEU A 21 3.86 -10.84 12.94
C LEU A 21 3.90 -12.35 13.25
N VAL A 22 4.67 -13.16 12.51
CA VAL A 22 4.57 -14.63 12.60
C VAL A 22 5.71 -15.26 13.44
N GLY A 23 6.61 -14.46 14.02
CA GLY A 23 7.77 -15.01 14.75
C GLY A 23 8.69 -15.87 13.87
N VAL A 24 8.49 -15.82 12.56
CA VAL A 24 9.42 -16.36 11.57
C VAL A 24 10.52 -15.31 11.47
N GLU A 25 11.68 -15.58 12.05
CA GLU A 25 12.87 -14.81 11.69
C GLU A 25 13.01 -14.89 10.17
N PRO A 26 13.03 -13.76 9.44
CA PRO A 26 13.26 -13.82 8.01
C PRO A 26 14.61 -14.51 7.80
N PRO A 27 14.74 -15.40 6.79
CA PRO A 27 15.95 -16.22 6.58
C PRO A 27 17.21 -15.37 6.36
N VAL A 28 17.03 -14.06 6.11
CA VAL A 28 18.03 -13.03 6.28
C VAL A 28 17.32 -11.81 6.88
N GLN A 29 17.57 -11.46 8.14
CA GLN A 29 17.39 -10.07 8.57
C GLN A 29 18.57 -9.31 7.97
N PRO A 30 18.41 -8.43 6.96
CA PRO A 30 19.51 -7.57 6.57
C PRO A 30 19.91 -6.77 7.82
N ALA A 31 21.21 -6.68 8.11
CA ALA A 31 21.75 -5.98 9.28
C ALA A 31 21.25 -4.52 9.42
N PHE A 32 20.68 -3.96 8.35
CA PHE A 32 20.00 -2.67 8.30
C PHE A 32 18.69 -2.61 9.11
N ALA A 33 18.01 -3.73 9.38
CA ALA A 33 16.70 -3.76 10.04
C ALA A 33 16.71 -3.28 11.50
N ARG A 34 17.90 -3.17 12.13
CA ARG A 34 18.08 -2.66 13.50
C ARG A 34 19.21 -1.63 13.63
N GLY A 35 19.74 -1.15 12.51
CA GLY A 35 20.90 -0.27 12.49
C GLY A 35 20.56 1.23 12.51
N PRO A 36 21.49 2.10 12.95
CA PRO A 36 21.33 3.56 12.91
C PRO A 36 21.07 4.11 11.49
N ALA A 37 21.29 3.30 10.45
CA ALA A 37 21.06 3.63 9.05
C ALA A 37 19.60 4.00 8.72
N LEU A 38 18.61 3.49 9.47
CA LEU A 38 17.19 3.78 9.23
C LEU A 38 16.67 4.98 10.03
N VAL A 39 17.45 5.53 10.99
CA VAL A 39 16.99 6.60 11.89
C VAL A 39 16.66 7.90 11.13
N ALA A 40 17.48 8.25 10.14
CA ALA A 40 17.22 9.43 9.31
C ALA A 40 15.95 9.27 8.46
N GLY A 41 15.75 8.08 7.88
CA GLY A 41 14.53 7.76 7.15
C GLY A 41 13.31 7.72 8.06
N TRP A 42 13.44 7.17 9.27
CA TRP A 42 12.35 7.15 10.24
C TRP A 42 11.97 8.56 10.73
N GLY A 43 12.98 9.38 11.06
CA GLY A 43 12.81 10.78 11.46
C GLY A 43 12.22 11.67 10.36
N SER A 44 12.41 11.33 9.09
CA SER A 44 11.79 12.02 7.96
C SER A 44 10.41 11.49 7.58
N GLY A 45 9.87 10.50 8.32
CA GLY A 45 8.57 9.90 8.05
C GLY A 45 8.56 8.87 6.91
N ASN A 46 9.73 8.38 6.48
CA ASN A 46 9.79 7.29 5.51
C ASN A 46 9.19 6.02 6.10
N ALA A 47 8.05 5.60 5.55
CA ALA A 47 7.38 4.38 5.95
C ALA A 47 8.29 3.15 5.80
N ALA A 48 9.16 3.08 4.78
CA ALA A 48 10.12 1.98 4.57
C ALA A 48 11.13 1.81 5.74
N SER A 49 11.35 2.87 6.53
CA SER A 49 12.35 2.92 7.60
C SER A 49 11.79 2.72 9.02
N VAL A 50 10.49 2.42 9.15
CA VAL A 50 9.84 2.18 10.46
C VAL A 50 10.25 0.80 11.01
N PRO A 51 10.94 0.72 12.18
CA PRO A 51 11.51 -0.55 12.69
C PRO A 51 10.49 -1.58 13.19
N LEU A 52 9.32 -1.13 13.63
CA LEU A 52 8.21 -1.97 14.09
C LEU A 52 6.94 -1.43 13.45
N ARG A 53 6.50 -2.07 12.38
CA ARG A 53 5.24 -1.71 11.73
C ARG A 53 4.10 -2.23 12.59
N PRO A 54 3.18 -1.36 13.07
CA PRO A 54 1.96 -1.84 13.70
C PRO A 54 1.11 -2.51 12.61
N SER A 55 1.27 -3.82 12.46
CA SER A 55 0.36 -4.85 11.91
C SER A 55 -0.45 -4.61 10.62
N ALA A 56 -0.39 -3.45 9.97
CA ALA A 56 -1.09 -3.21 8.73
C ALA A 56 -0.24 -3.77 7.58
N ILE A 57 -0.71 -4.88 7.01
CA ILE A 57 -0.14 -5.48 5.79
C ILE A 57 -0.35 -4.54 4.57
N VAL A 58 -1.14 -3.47 4.76
CA VAL A 58 -1.48 -2.46 3.76
C VAL A 58 -0.95 -1.09 4.19
N GLU A 59 -0.40 -0.36 3.24
CA GLU A 59 -0.11 1.08 3.37
C GLU A 59 -1.11 1.88 2.53
N ASP A 60 -1.67 2.92 3.14
CA ASP A 60 -2.45 3.95 2.47
C ASP A 60 -1.51 5.07 2.00
N LEU A 61 -1.49 5.33 0.69
CA LEU A 61 -0.53 6.19 0.02
C LEU A 61 -1.25 7.20 -0.90
N ASN A 62 -0.56 8.30 -1.21
CA ASN A 62 -0.98 9.26 -2.23
C ASN A 62 0.15 9.57 -3.20
N ALA A 63 -0.22 9.92 -4.44
CA ALA A 63 0.73 10.38 -5.46
C ALA A 63 0.09 11.41 -6.40
N GLU A 64 0.87 12.42 -6.80
CA GLU A 64 0.55 13.46 -7.79
C GLU A 64 1.48 13.39 -9.01
N GLY A 65 1.80 12.17 -9.45
CA GLY A 65 2.76 11.90 -10.52
C GLY A 65 3.77 10.83 -10.12
N PHE A 66 4.70 10.55 -11.03
CA PHE A 66 5.81 9.65 -10.75
C PHE A 66 6.80 10.32 -9.78
N GLY A 67 7.33 9.54 -8.82
CA GLY A 67 8.31 10.03 -7.85
C GLY A 67 7.73 10.84 -6.68
N THR A 68 6.43 11.05 -6.62
CA THR A 68 5.77 11.81 -5.53
C THR A 68 4.99 10.90 -4.56
N LEU A 69 5.28 9.60 -4.56
CA LEU A 69 4.55 8.62 -3.76
C LEU A 69 4.88 8.86 -2.28
N THR A 70 3.86 9.12 -1.47
CA THR A 70 4.01 9.45 -0.05
C THR A 70 2.99 8.66 0.76
N ALA A 71 3.42 8.13 1.90
CA ALA A 71 2.51 7.48 2.83
C ALA A 71 1.63 8.51 3.54
N GLN A 72 0.35 8.18 3.74
CA GLN A 72 -0.51 8.97 4.61
C GLN A 72 0.00 8.96 6.06
N PRO A 73 -0.24 10.02 6.85
CA PRO A 73 0.08 10.03 8.27
C PRO A 73 -0.51 8.82 8.99
N ARG A 74 0.13 8.35 10.06
CA ARG A 74 -0.31 7.17 10.82
C ARG A 74 -1.76 7.26 11.31
N ALA A 75 -2.24 8.47 11.65
CA ALA A 75 -3.61 8.69 12.08
C ALA A 75 -4.64 8.48 10.96
N ASP A 76 -4.21 8.56 9.71
CA ASP A 76 -5.05 8.44 8.52
C ASP A 76 -4.87 7.08 7.80
N GLN A 77 -3.98 6.21 8.28
CA GLN A 77 -3.83 4.82 7.81
C GLN A 77 -5.07 4.00 8.22
N ASN A 78 -6.11 4.04 7.39
CA ASN A 78 -7.45 3.49 7.71
C ASN A 78 -7.87 2.32 6.80
N VAL A 79 -6.98 1.86 5.93
CA VAL A 79 -7.20 0.68 5.08
C VAL A 79 -6.61 -0.55 5.75
N ASN A 80 -7.44 -1.56 5.93
CA ASN A 80 -7.00 -2.89 6.33
C ASN A 80 -6.84 -3.77 5.09
N GLY A 81 -6.05 -4.84 5.23
CA GLY A 81 -6.05 -5.88 4.21
C GLY A 81 -5.46 -7.18 4.67
N SER A 82 -5.76 -8.22 3.91
CA SER A 82 -5.29 -9.57 4.12
C SER A 82 -4.95 -10.21 2.77
N GLY A 83 -3.98 -11.11 2.78
CA GLY A 83 -3.57 -11.84 1.58
C GLY A 83 -3.30 -13.30 1.90
N PHE A 84 -3.72 -14.20 1.01
CA PHE A 84 -3.40 -15.62 1.10
C PHE A 84 -3.05 -16.20 -0.27
N TYR A 85 -2.15 -17.17 -0.26
CA TYR A 85 -1.72 -17.89 -1.45
C TYR A 85 -2.28 -19.30 -1.43
N ALA A 86 -3.01 -19.68 -2.49
CA ALA A 86 -3.54 -21.03 -2.64
C ALA A 86 -3.75 -21.37 -4.12
N ALA A 87 -3.33 -22.58 -4.51
CA ALA A 87 -3.44 -23.10 -5.87
C ALA A 87 -2.83 -22.18 -6.94
N GLY A 88 -1.58 -21.76 -6.73
CA GLY A 88 -0.83 -20.97 -7.71
C GLY A 88 -1.24 -19.49 -7.80
N ARG A 89 -2.09 -19.00 -6.89
CA ARG A 89 -2.65 -17.64 -6.97
C ARG A 89 -2.69 -16.95 -5.62
N TRP A 90 -2.36 -15.66 -5.63
CA TRP A 90 -2.63 -14.74 -4.53
C TRP A 90 -4.09 -14.29 -4.57
N ARG A 91 -4.70 -14.20 -3.39
CA ARG A 91 -5.96 -13.51 -3.16
C ARG A 91 -5.72 -12.47 -2.09
N VAL A 92 -6.00 -11.22 -2.43
CA VAL A 92 -5.80 -10.07 -1.55
C VAL A 92 -7.13 -9.34 -1.39
N VAL A 93 -7.50 -9.03 -0.16
CA VAL A 93 -8.70 -8.29 0.17
C VAL A 93 -8.28 -7.02 0.90
N PHE A 94 -8.78 -5.89 0.42
CA PHE A 94 -8.68 -4.60 1.09
C PHE A 94 -10.04 -4.23 1.69
N THR A 95 -10.05 -3.66 2.88
CA THR A 95 -11.26 -3.17 3.53
C THR A 95 -11.03 -1.76 4.07
N ARG A 96 -11.98 -0.87 3.80
CA ARG A 96 -12.05 0.49 4.34
C ARG A 96 -13.51 0.87 4.47
N ASP A 97 -13.85 1.63 5.51
CA ASP A 97 -15.18 2.21 5.65
C ASP A 97 -15.51 3.10 4.44
N LEU A 98 -16.74 3.02 3.92
CA LEU A 98 -17.15 3.84 2.77
C LEU A 98 -17.04 5.34 3.09
N ARG A 99 -17.43 5.73 4.31
CA ARG A 99 -17.27 7.10 4.82
C ARG A 99 -15.90 7.26 5.45
N SER A 100 -14.94 7.76 4.66
CA SER A 100 -13.63 8.11 5.20
C SER A 100 -13.61 9.41 5.97
N ARG A 101 -12.66 9.51 6.89
CA ARG A 101 -12.32 10.75 7.60
C ARG A 101 -11.05 11.42 7.05
N GLY A 102 -10.22 10.70 6.30
CA GLY A 102 -9.00 11.22 5.70
C GLY A 102 -9.28 12.11 4.50
N ALA A 103 -8.70 13.32 4.49
CA ALA A 103 -8.89 14.29 3.41
C ALA A 103 -8.24 13.84 2.08
N LEU A 104 -7.33 12.87 2.14
CA LEU A 104 -6.59 12.33 1.00
C LEU A 104 -7.15 11.00 0.48
N ASP A 105 -8.24 10.50 1.09
CA ASP A 105 -8.84 9.23 0.73
C ASP A 105 -9.73 9.36 -0.51
N ALA A 106 -9.77 8.30 -1.33
CA ALA A 106 -10.71 8.26 -2.44
C ALA A 106 -12.17 8.17 -1.92
N PRO A 107 -13.09 9.04 -2.37
CA PRO A 107 -14.50 8.94 -1.99
C PRO A 107 -15.13 7.71 -2.63
N LEU A 108 -15.69 6.82 -1.79
CA LEU A 108 -16.40 5.62 -2.22
C LEU A 108 -17.91 5.79 -2.01
N GLU A 109 -18.50 6.65 -2.83
CA GLU A 109 -19.92 7.03 -2.75
C GLU A 109 -20.81 6.04 -3.53
N PRO A 110 -21.79 5.38 -2.87
CA PRO A 110 -22.80 4.57 -3.55
C PRO A 110 -23.52 5.30 -4.69
N GLY A 111 -23.68 4.61 -5.82
CA GLY A 111 -24.31 5.15 -7.03
C GLY A 111 -23.44 6.08 -7.87
N ARG A 112 -22.19 6.37 -7.48
CA ARG A 112 -21.22 7.11 -8.29
C ARG A 112 -20.27 6.16 -9.01
N ALA A 113 -19.87 6.52 -10.23
CA ALA A 113 -18.79 5.84 -10.95
C ALA A 113 -17.43 6.35 -10.46
N ILE A 114 -16.68 5.48 -9.77
CA ILE A 114 -15.38 5.78 -9.17
C ILE A 114 -14.28 5.17 -10.05
N PRO A 115 -13.31 5.95 -10.56
CA PRO A 115 -12.19 5.41 -11.30
C PRO A 115 -11.30 4.52 -10.41
N VAL A 116 -11.00 3.31 -10.88
CA VAL A 116 -10.07 2.39 -10.21
C VAL A 116 -9.12 1.75 -11.21
N ALA A 117 -7.87 1.54 -10.80
CA ALA A 117 -6.88 0.79 -11.56
C ALA A 117 -6.07 -0.07 -10.59
N PHE A 118 -5.44 -1.11 -11.12
CA PHE A 118 -4.69 -2.09 -10.35
C PHE A 118 -3.26 -2.18 -10.86
N ALA A 119 -2.33 -2.44 -9.94
CA ALA A 119 -0.95 -2.72 -10.25
C ALA A 119 -0.51 -3.98 -9.49
N VAL A 120 0.25 -4.85 -10.14
CA VAL A 120 0.75 -6.10 -9.57
C VAL A 120 2.23 -6.24 -9.88
N TRP A 121 2.99 -6.60 -8.85
CA TRP A 121 4.41 -6.89 -8.93
C TRP A 121 4.61 -8.39 -8.75
N ASN A 122 5.29 -9.03 -9.71
CA ASN A 122 5.75 -10.40 -9.55
C ASN A 122 7.17 -10.43 -8.97
N GLY A 123 7.28 -10.67 -7.67
CA GLY A 123 8.58 -10.73 -6.99
C GLY A 123 9.52 -11.82 -7.54
N SER A 124 9.02 -12.92 -8.11
CA SER A 124 9.89 -13.94 -8.73
C SER A 124 10.48 -13.51 -10.07
N ALA A 125 9.91 -12.46 -10.69
CA ALA A 125 10.45 -11.78 -11.86
C ALA A 125 11.19 -10.49 -11.50
N GLU A 126 11.48 -10.27 -10.21
CA GLU A 126 12.19 -9.10 -9.69
C GLU A 126 11.49 -7.76 -9.90
N ASP A 127 10.17 -7.77 -10.14
CA ASP A 127 9.36 -6.55 -10.25
C ASP A 127 9.45 -5.71 -8.97
N ARG A 128 9.74 -4.41 -9.12
CA ARG A 128 9.78 -3.41 -8.04
C ARG A 128 9.48 -2.01 -8.55
N ASP A 129 9.04 -1.13 -7.66
CA ASP A 129 8.79 0.28 -7.94
C ASP A 129 7.88 0.54 -9.16
N GLY A 130 8.46 1.07 -10.25
CA GLY A 130 7.77 1.33 -11.52
C GLY A 130 7.68 0.11 -12.44
N GLN A 131 8.48 -0.94 -12.19
CA GLN A 131 8.46 -2.19 -12.94
C GLN A 131 7.36 -3.09 -12.37
N LYS A 132 6.24 -3.15 -13.08
CA LYS A 132 5.02 -3.87 -12.69
C LYS A 132 4.06 -4.00 -13.86
N ALA A 133 3.11 -4.92 -13.74
CA ALA A 133 1.93 -4.93 -14.60
C ALA A 133 0.91 -3.92 -14.08
N VAL A 134 0.29 -3.15 -14.98
CA VAL A 134 -0.77 -2.19 -14.65
C VAL A 134 -2.00 -2.44 -15.50
N SER A 135 -3.19 -2.29 -14.92
CA SER A 135 -4.44 -2.33 -15.67
C SER A 135 -4.73 -0.98 -16.35
N THR A 136 -5.71 -0.99 -17.26
CA THR A 136 -6.42 0.25 -17.62
C THR A 136 -7.28 0.74 -16.45
N TRP A 137 -7.86 1.94 -16.58
CA TRP A 137 -8.84 2.46 -15.65
C TRP A 137 -10.21 1.82 -15.87
N TYR A 138 -10.83 1.37 -14.79
CA TYR A 138 -12.20 0.88 -14.73
C TYR A 138 -13.09 1.84 -13.96
N ARG A 139 -14.41 1.64 -14.09
CA ARG A 139 -15.42 2.34 -13.29
C ARG A 139 -15.98 1.37 -12.26
N LEU A 140 -15.64 1.59 -10.99
CA LEU A 140 -16.26 0.93 -9.85
C LEU A 140 -17.58 1.64 -9.54
N VAL A 141 -18.68 0.88 -9.46
CA VAL A 141 -19.98 1.39 -9.02
C VAL A 141 -20.41 0.56 -7.83
N LEU A 142 -20.62 1.23 -6.70
CA LEU A 142 -21.18 0.62 -5.51
C LEU A 142 -22.70 0.73 -5.57
N ALA A 143 -23.39 -0.39 -5.33
CA ALA A 143 -24.85 -0.40 -5.25
C ALA A 143 -25.35 0.53 -4.13
N ARG A 144 -26.58 1.04 -4.30
CA ARG A 144 -27.24 1.88 -3.30
C ARG A 144 -27.87 1.03 -2.19
#